data_AF-M4BID6-F1
#
_entry.id   AF-M4BID6-F1
#
_cell.length_a   1.000
_cell.length_b   1.000
_cell.length_c   1.000
_cell.angle_alpha   90.00
_cell.angle_beta   90.00
_cell.angle_gamma   90.00
#
_symmetry.space_group_name_H-M   'P 1'
#
loop_
_entity.id
_entity.type
_entity.pdbx_description
1 polymer ?
#
loop_
_entity_poly.entity_id
_entity_poly.type
_entity_poly.pdbx_seq_one_letter_code
_entity_poly.pdbx_strand_id
1 'polypeptide(L)'
;MICLLQRQDQFVTTAVMFAGVDIGGMGVKVGIVTSNGSIVARKQEKYNPDHHEPQDVVDLAVSVLYNVLKTTCLKLEDLEAVGVGCPGVLRAGGVVHAAANFPSWLDVSLQQLFTETLGRPVTICNDADAAILAEQWVGAAKGGIKNFVMLSTWLFQKSFTGGRL
;
A
#
# COMPACT_ATOMS: atom_id res chain seq x y z
N MET A 1 22.22 -13.80 -13.92
CA MET A 1 23.15 -13.07 -14.81
C MET A 1 22.57 -11.77 -15.41
N ILE A 2 21.31 -11.38 -15.10
CA ILE A 2 20.68 -10.15 -15.66
C ILE A 2 20.81 -8.92 -14.74
N CYS A 3 20.87 -9.08 -13.41
CA CYS A 3 20.92 -7.94 -12.46
C CYS A 3 22.26 -7.16 -12.46
N LEU A 4 23.31 -7.67 -13.13
CA LEU A 4 24.64 -7.03 -13.16
C LEU A 4 24.80 -5.98 -14.28
N LEU A 5 23.87 -5.87 -15.22
CA LEU A 5 24.06 -5.08 -16.46
C LEU A 5 23.34 -3.73 -16.52
N GLN A 6 22.66 -3.28 -15.45
CA GLN A 6 21.94 -2.00 -15.44
C GLN A 6 22.61 -0.88 -14.62
N ARG A 7 23.84 -1.06 -14.12
CA ARG A 7 24.62 0.04 -13.53
C ARG A 7 25.50 0.70 -14.58
N GLN A 8 24.91 1.57 -15.40
CA GLN A 8 25.67 2.59 -16.15
C GLN A 8 25.24 3.97 -15.69
N ASP A 9 26.17 4.66 -15.02
CA ASP A 9 26.30 6.11 -14.83
C ASP A 9 25.03 6.97 -14.80
N GLN A 10 24.35 6.94 -13.66
CA GLN A 10 23.78 8.15 -13.08
C GLN A 10 24.16 8.20 -11.61
N PHE A 11 24.54 9.37 -11.12
CA PHE A 11 24.71 9.65 -9.70
C PHE A 11 23.40 9.30 -8.98
N VAL A 12 23.28 8.07 -8.46
CA VAL A 12 22.17 7.68 -7.60
C VAL A 12 22.39 8.40 -6.28
N THR A 13 21.82 9.59 -6.15
CA THR A 13 21.35 10.02 -4.84
C THR A 13 20.51 8.85 -4.33
N THR A 14 20.88 8.26 -3.19
CA THR A 14 20.13 7.17 -2.55
C THR A 14 18.77 7.73 -2.15
N ALA A 15 17.86 7.80 -3.12
CA ALA A 15 16.52 8.27 -2.91
C ALA A 15 15.87 7.32 -1.92
N VAL A 16 15.34 7.86 -0.82
CA VAL A 16 14.57 7.08 0.15
C VAL A 16 13.39 6.44 -0.58
N MET A 17 13.20 5.14 -0.39
CA MET A 17 12.17 4.34 -1.06
C MET A 17 11.19 3.75 -0.06
N PHE A 18 9.96 3.58 -0.50
CA PHE A 18 8.85 3.04 0.29
C PHE A 18 8.13 1.97 -0.52
N ALA A 19 7.48 1.04 0.16
CA ALA A 19 6.50 0.15 -0.46
C ALA A 19 5.08 0.58 -0.10
N GLY A 20 4.20 0.58 -1.11
CA GLY A 20 2.77 0.72 -0.94
C GLY A 20 2.05 -0.55 -1.37
N VAL A 21 1.14 -1.05 -0.53
CA VAL A 21 0.23 -2.15 -0.82
C VAL A 21 -1.20 -1.62 -0.83
N ASP A 22 -1.96 -1.89 -1.87
CA ASP A 22 -3.38 -1.57 -2.00
C ASP A 22 -4.16 -2.89 -2.05
N ILE A 23 -4.86 -3.21 -0.98
CA ILE A 23 -5.73 -4.38 -0.87
C ILE A 23 -7.08 -4.00 -1.48
N GLY A 24 -7.34 -4.42 -2.71
CA GLY A 24 -8.66 -4.26 -3.32
C GLY A 24 -9.57 -5.46 -3.04
N GLY A 25 -10.81 -5.39 -3.50
CA GLY A 25 -11.75 -6.51 -3.38
C GLY A 25 -11.53 -7.69 -4.33
N MET A 26 -10.69 -7.55 -5.35
CA MET A 26 -10.41 -8.61 -6.34
C MET A 26 -8.94 -9.04 -6.36
N GLY A 27 -8.08 -8.35 -5.62
CA GLY A 27 -6.65 -8.59 -5.61
C GLY A 27 -5.89 -7.48 -4.94
N VAL A 28 -4.57 -7.62 -4.95
CA VAL A 28 -3.63 -6.68 -4.35
C VAL A 28 -2.82 -5.97 -5.43
N LYS A 29 -2.54 -4.69 -5.23
CA LYS A 29 -1.53 -3.95 -5.99
C LYS A 29 -0.40 -3.60 -5.06
N VAL A 30 0.83 -3.77 -5.53
CA VAL A 30 2.02 -3.41 -4.75
C VAL A 30 2.93 -2.57 -5.62
N GLY A 31 3.50 -1.50 -5.05
CA GLY A 31 4.44 -0.63 -5.74
C GLY A 31 5.58 -0.18 -4.85
N ILE A 32 6.75 0.02 -5.45
CA ILE A 32 7.87 0.74 -4.85
C ILE A 32 7.81 2.17 -5.34
N VAL A 33 7.85 3.11 -4.40
CA VAL A 33 7.80 4.55 -4.67
C VAL A 33 8.97 5.26 -4.00
N THR A 34 9.48 6.31 -4.62
CA THR A 34 10.49 7.19 -4.03
C THR A 34 9.84 8.20 -3.09
N SER A 35 10.65 8.87 -2.27
CA SER A 35 10.24 9.97 -1.39
C SER A 35 9.65 11.21 -2.07
N ASN A 36 9.78 11.35 -3.39
CA ASN A 36 9.07 12.36 -4.16
C ASN A 36 7.77 11.83 -4.82
N GLY A 37 7.39 10.59 -4.51
CA GLY A 37 6.20 9.89 -4.99
C GLY A 37 6.29 9.37 -6.43
N SER A 38 7.49 9.24 -6.99
CA SER A 38 7.67 8.59 -8.30
C SER A 38 7.58 7.07 -8.15
N ILE A 39 6.83 6.42 -9.03
CA ILE A 39 6.70 4.96 -9.04
C ILE A 39 7.93 4.35 -9.72
N VAL A 40 8.68 3.54 -8.97
CA VAL A 40 9.85 2.80 -9.47
C VAL A 40 9.40 1.53 -10.19
N ALA A 41 8.54 0.74 -9.54
CA ALA A 41 7.95 -0.47 -10.10
C ALA A 41 6.64 -0.78 -9.39
N ARG A 42 5.75 -1.50 -10.07
CA ARG A 42 4.49 -1.97 -9.49
C ARG A 42 4.04 -3.27 -10.12
N LYS A 43 3.26 -4.03 -9.38
CA LYS A 43 2.62 -5.25 -9.84
C LYS A 43 1.24 -5.38 -9.21
N GLN A 44 0.34 -6.08 -9.89
CA GLN A 44 -0.97 -6.44 -9.39
C GLN A 44 -1.17 -7.94 -9.56
N GLU A 45 -1.79 -8.57 -8.56
CA GLU A 45 -2.24 -9.96 -8.64
C GLU A 45 -3.69 -10.07 -8.16
N LYS A 46 -4.43 -10.99 -8.75
CA LYS A 46 -5.81 -11.30 -8.33
C LYS A 46 -5.80 -12.31 -7.19
N TYR A 47 -6.82 -12.28 -6.35
CA TYR A 47 -7.02 -13.33 -5.36
C TYR A 47 -7.31 -14.67 -6.04
N ASN A 48 -6.92 -15.74 -5.36
CA ASN A 48 -7.50 -17.05 -5.63
C ASN A 48 -8.92 -17.06 -5.03
N PRO A 49 -9.98 -17.34 -5.81
CA PRO A 49 -11.35 -17.37 -5.32
C PRO A 49 -11.57 -18.20 -4.04
N ASP A 50 -10.76 -19.23 -3.85
CA ASP A 50 -10.87 -20.15 -2.72
C ASP A 50 -10.10 -19.68 -1.47
N HIS A 51 -9.25 -18.65 -1.58
CA HIS A 51 -8.33 -18.20 -0.53
C HIS A 51 -8.49 -16.69 -0.30
N HIS A 52 -9.30 -16.34 0.70
CA HIS A 52 -9.60 -14.95 1.08
C HIS A 52 -9.50 -14.71 2.59
N GLU A 53 -8.91 -15.65 3.32
CA GLU A 53 -8.66 -15.45 4.75
C GLU A 53 -7.59 -14.38 4.95
N PRO A 54 -7.55 -13.72 6.11
CA PRO A 54 -6.59 -12.64 6.38
C PRO A 54 -5.13 -12.99 6.01
N GLN A 55 -4.69 -14.19 6.39
CA GLN A 55 -3.32 -14.62 6.12
C GLN A 55 -3.08 -14.84 4.61
N ASP A 56 -4.06 -15.37 3.87
CA ASP A 56 -3.92 -15.57 2.42
C ASP A 56 -3.68 -14.24 1.68
N VAL A 57 -4.40 -13.19 2.10
CA VAL A 57 -4.26 -11.84 1.51
C VAL A 57 -2.90 -11.24 1.84
N VAL A 58 -2.43 -11.40 3.09
CA VAL A 58 -1.11 -10.95 3.52
C VAL A 58 0.00 -11.68 2.76
N ASP A 59 -0.08 -13.01 2.67
CA ASP A 59 0.92 -13.84 1.97
C ASP A 59 0.98 -13.50 0.49
N LEU A 60 -0.17 -13.27 -0.15
CA LEU A 60 -0.22 -12.80 -1.54
C LEU A 60 0.45 -11.43 -1.66
N ALA A 61 0.08 -10.45 -0.84
CA ALA A 61 0.66 -9.11 -0.88
C ALA A 61 2.18 -9.12 -0.69
N VAL A 62 2.68 -9.90 0.27
CA VAL A 62 4.10 -10.05 0.56
C VAL A 62 4.83 -10.74 -0.60
N SER A 63 4.23 -11.79 -1.18
CA SER A 63 4.77 -12.44 -2.39
C SER A 63 4.88 -11.46 -3.56
N VAL A 64 3.87 -10.62 -3.78
CA VAL A 64 3.91 -9.58 -4.82
C VAL A 64 4.98 -8.55 -4.51
N LEU A 65 5.14 -8.12 -3.25
CA LEU A 65 6.21 -7.20 -2.84
C LEU A 65 7.59 -7.76 -3.17
N TYR A 66 7.89 -9.01 -2.79
CA TYR A 66 9.18 -9.63 -3.10
C TYR A 66 9.42 -9.77 -4.60
N ASN A 67 8.37 -10.01 -5.39
CA ASN A 67 8.48 -10.01 -6.85
C ASN A 67 8.87 -8.63 -7.39
N VAL A 68 8.25 -7.56 -6.91
CA VAL A 68 8.58 -6.18 -7.33
C VAL A 68 10.02 -5.83 -6.91
N LEU A 69 10.40 -6.11 -5.66
CA LEU A 69 11.76 -5.90 -5.16
C LEU A 69 12.81 -6.58 -6.04
N LYS A 70 12.57 -7.86 -6.37
CA LYS A 70 13.44 -8.66 -7.26
C LYS A 70 13.58 -8.01 -8.65
N THR A 71 12.51 -7.47 -9.23
CA THR A 71 12.59 -6.77 -10.54
C THR A 71 13.38 -5.47 -10.49
N THR A 72 13.45 -4.83 -9.32
CA THR A 72 14.18 -3.57 -9.10
C THR A 72 15.60 -3.77 -8.58
N CYS A 73 16.03 -5.02 -8.35
CA CYS A 73 17.28 -5.35 -7.66
C CYS A 73 17.41 -4.69 -6.26
N LEU A 74 16.28 -4.39 -5.62
CA LEU A 74 16.20 -3.89 -4.25
C LEU A 74 15.94 -5.06 -3.29
N LYS A 75 16.30 -4.84 -2.03
CA LYS A 75 15.95 -5.71 -0.92
C LYS A 75 14.93 -5.03 -0.03
N LEU A 76 14.34 -5.82 0.87
CA LEU A 76 13.38 -5.30 1.82
C LEU A 76 14.03 -4.23 2.71
N GLU A 77 15.31 -4.38 3.08
CA GLU A 77 16.06 -3.45 3.94
C GLU A 77 16.36 -2.10 3.27
N ASP A 78 16.29 -2.02 1.93
CA ASP A 78 16.47 -0.77 1.19
C ASP A 78 15.23 0.14 1.27
N LEU A 79 14.11 -0.39 1.76
CA LEU A 79 12.88 0.38 1.98
C LEU A 79 12.88 1.02 3.36
N GLU A 80 12.49 2.28 3.44
CA GLU A 80 12.34 2.98 4.72
C GLU A 80 11.10 2.49 5.47
N ALA A 81 9.97 2.35 4.78
CA ALA A 81 8.72 1.86 5.36
C ALA A 81 7.82 1.15 4.33
N VAL A 82 6.87 0.38 4.86
CA VAL A 82 5.79 -0.25 4.10
C VAL A 82 4.45 0.28 4.62
N GLY A 83 3.65 0.82 3.69
CA GLY A 83 2.27 1.25 3.95
C GLY A 83 1.27 0.34 3.25
N VAL A 84 0.14 0.07 3.89
CA VAL A 84 -0.95 -0.75 3.35
C VAL A 84 -2.26 0.02 3.41
N GLY A 85 -2.90 0.20 2.26
CA GLY A 85 -4.29 0.62 2.15
C GLY A 85 -5.21 -0.59 2.17
N CYS A 86 -6.22 -0.59 3.03
CA CYS A 86 -7.20 -1.67 3.15
C CYS A 86 -8.63 -1.12 3.22
N PRO A 87 -9.60 -1.72 2.52
CA PRO A 87 -11.00 -1.36 2.60
C PRO A 87 -11.59 -1.78 3.94
N GLY A 88 -12.67 -1.10 4.32
CA GLY A 88 -13.42 -1.39 5.53
C GLY A 88 -13.14 -0.43 6.67
N VAL A 89 -13.64 -0.81 7.84
CA VAL A 89 -13.61 0.02 9.05
C VAL A 89 -12.36 -0.33 9.86
N LEU A 90 -11.41 0.58 9.93
CA LEU A 90 -10.20 0.43 10.73
C LEU A 90 -10.40 0.92 12.17
N ARG A 91 -9.79 0.19 13.10
CA ARG A 91 -9.61 0.57 14.51
C ARG A 91 -8.13 0.85 14.79
N ALA A 92 -7.86 1.35 16.00
CA ALA A 92 -6.50 1.58 16.47
C ALA A 92 -5.63 0.32 16.37
N GLY A 93 -4.32 0.50 16.14
CA GLY A 93 -3.39 -0.62 15.96
C GLY A 93 -3.55 -1.37 14.63
N GLY A 94 -4.24 -0.77 13.65
CA GLY A 94 -4.41 -1.34 12.32
C GLY A 94 -5.23 -2.62 12.29
N VAL A 95 -6.24 -2.70 13.16
CA VAL A 95 -7.25 -3.76 13.19
C VAL A 95 -8.35 -3.43 12.19
N VAL A 96 -8.64 -4.34 11.26
CA VAL A 96 -9.80 -4.26 10.37
C VAL A 96 -11.00 -4.84 11.11
N HIS A 97 -11.90 -3.98 11.57
CA HIS A 97 -13.09 -4.43 12.29
C HIS A 97 -14.02 -5.23 11.36
N ALA A 98 -14.28 -4.71 10.17
CA ALA A 98 -15.08 -5.38 9.14
C ALA A 98 -14.77 -4.77 7.77
N ALA A 99 -14.83 -5.57 6.71
CA ALA A 99 -14.65 -5.12 5.34
C ALA A 99 -15.70 -5.77 4.42
N ALA A 100 -16.46 -4.96 3.68
CA ALA A 100 -17.53 -5.47 2.81
C ALA A 100 -16.99 -6.42 1.72
N ASN A 101 -15.76 -6.19 1.27
CA ASN A 101 -15.07 -7.03 0.29
C ASN A 101 -14.57 -8.36 0.87
N PHE A 102 -14.48 -8.48 2.20
CA PHE A 102 -14.02 -9.69 2.90
C PHE A 102 -15.02 -10.05 4.01
N PRO A 103 -16.16 -10.67 3.68
CA PRO A 103 -17.25 -10.89 4.64
C PRO A 103 -16.88 -11.76 5.86
N SER A 104 -15.83 -12.59 5.75
CA SER A 104 -15.33 -13.40 6.86
C SER A 104 -14.44 -12.63 7.84
N TRP A 105 -14.00 -11.42 7.48
CA TRP A 105 -13.11 -10.63 8.32
C TRP A 105 -13.90 -9.93 9.42
N LEU A 106 -13.58 -10.27 10.67
CA LEU A 106 -14.07 -9.60 11.87
C LEU A 106 -12.91 -9.41 12.85
N ASP A 107 -12.62 -8.15 13.20
CA ASP A 107 -11.55 -7.79 14.15
C ASP A 107 -10.19 -8.41 13.82
N VAL A 108 -9.79 -8.31 12.56
CA VAL A 108 -8.54 -8.82 12.03
C VAL A 108 -7.39 -7.87 12.36
N SER A 109 -6.39 -8.33 13.13
CA SER A 109 -5.16 -7.58 13.44
C SER A 109 -4.20 -7.50 12.22
N LEU A 110 -4.64 -6.84 11.16
CA LEU A 110 -3.94 -6.84 9.86
C LEU A 110 -2.52 -6.27 9.96
N GLN A 111 -2.32 -5.20 10.73
CA GLN A 111 -0.99 -4.63 10.95
C GLN A 111 -0.02 -5.63 11.57
N GLN A 112 -0.50 -6.42 12.54
CA GLN A 112 0.29 -7.44 13.20
C GLN A 112 0.68 -8.54 12.21
N LEU A 113 -0.30 -9.07 11.46
CA LEU A 113 -0.05 -10.11 10.45
C LEU A 113 1.02 -9.67 9.45
N PHE A 114 0.89 -8.47 8.87
CA PHE A 114 1.93 -7.94 7.98
C PHE A 114 3.28 -7.78 8.65
N THR A 115 3.30 -7.26 9.89
CA THR A 115 4.55 -7.03 10.64
C THR A 115 5.27 -8.35 10.93
N GLU A 116 4.52 -9.39 11.32
CA GLU A 116 5.06 -10.72 11.59
C GLU A 116 5.55 -11.39 10.31
N THR A 117 4.78 -11.32 9.22
CA THR A 117 5.16 -11.94 7.93
C THR A 117 6.36 -11.24 7.28
N LEU A 118 6.47 -9.89 7.36
CA LEU A 118 7.59 -9.14 6.79
C LEU A 118 8.79 -9.00 7.73
N GLY A 119 8.61 -9.23 9.03
CA GLY A 119 9.62 -8.94 10.04
C GLY A 119 9.98 -7.45 10.15
N ARG A 120 9.08 -6.55 9.71
CA ARG A 120 9.31 -5.09 9.70
C ARG A 120 8.05 -4.32 10.08
N PRO A 121 8.17 -3.12 10.68
CA PRO A 121 7.02 -2.28 10.98
C PRO A 121 6.23 -1.92 9.72
N VAL A 122 4.91 -2.14 9.78
CA VAL A 122 3.97 -1.78 8.72
C VAL A 122 2.94 -0.80 9.26
N THR A 123 2.51 0.16 8.45
CA THR A 123 1.39 1.06 8.77
C THR A 123 0.18 0.71 7.91
N ILE A 124 -0.99 0.59 8.54
CA ILE A 124 -2.26 0.34 7.85
C ILE A 124 -3.07 1.63 7.82
N CYS A 125 -3.64 1.95 6.66
CA CYS A 125 -4.55 3.06 6.45
C CYS A 125 -5.79 2.58 5.69
N ASN A 126 -6.90 3.30 5.83
CA ASN A 126 -8.06 3.03 4.99
C ASN A 126 -7.69 3.41 3.54
N ASP A 127 -8.15 2.63 2.57
CA ASP A 127 -7.84 2.82 1.15
C ASP A 127 -8.26 4.19 0.62
N ALA A 128 -9.45 4.68 0.99
CA ALA A 128 -9.91 6.01 0.59
C ALA A 128 -9.09 7.13 1.27
N ASP A 129 -8.72 6.96 2.55
CA ASP A 129 -7.84 7.89 3.25
C ASP A 129 -6.45 7.94 2.60
N ALA A 130 -5.89 6.77 2.26
CA ALA A 130 -4.62 6.66 1.56
C ALA A 130 -4.66 7.35 0.19
N ALA A 131 -5.77 7.20 -0.55
CA ALA A 131 -5.96 7.85 -1.83
C ALA A 131 -6.06 9.38 -1.69
N ILE A 132 -6.78 9.89 -0.68
CA ILE A 132 -6.82 11.32 -0.38
C ILE A 132 -5.43 11.86 -0.04
N LEU A 133 -4.68 11.18 0.83
CA LEU A 133 -3.31 11.57 1.19
C LEU A 133 -2.39 11.58 -0.05
N ALA A 134 -2.53 10.61 -0.94
CA ALA A 134 -1.77 10.56 -2.19
C ALA A 134 -2.09 11.76 -3.10
N GLU A 135 -3.37 12.15 -3.21
CA GLU A 135 -3.77 13.33 -3.98
C GLU A 135 -3.18 14.63 -3.42
N GLN A 136 -3.06 14.76 -2.11
CA GLN A 136 -2.43 15.93 -1.48
C GLN A 136 -0.91 15.95 -1.65
N TRP A 137 -0.29 14.78 -1.62
CA TRP A 137 1.16 14.67 -1.68
C TRP A 137 1.69 14.88 -3.10
N VAL A 138 1.16 14.12 -4.06
CA VAL A 138 1.66 14.09 -5.44
C VAL A 138 0.61 14.28 -6.51
N GLY A 139 -0.68 14.24 -6.15
CA GLY A 139 -1.79 14.36 -7.11
C GLY A 139 -2.33 15.78 -7.27
N ALA A 140 -3.62 15.85 -7.63
CA ALA A 140 -4.29 17.08 -8.02
C ALA A 140 -4.54 18.05 -6.85
N ALA A 141 -4.53 17.54 -5.60
CA ALA A 141 -4.69 18.34 -4.39
C ALA A 141 -3.35 18.90 -3.84
N LYS A 142 -2.25 18.72 -4.58
CA LYS A 142 -0.94 19.28 -4.22
C LYS A 142 -0.99 20.82 -4.20
N GLY A 143 -0.18 21.42 -3.32
CA GLY A 143 -0.07 22.88 -3.22
C GLY A 143 -0.99 23.52 -2.17
N GLY A 144 -1.44 22.73 -1.18
CA GLY A 144 -2.15 23.26 -0.01
C GLY A 144 -3.67 23.35 -0.17
N ILE A 145 -4.27 22.57 -1.07
CA ILE A 145 -5.73 22.45 -1.16
C ILE A 145 -6.23 21.82 0.13
N LYS A 146 -6.99 22.61 0.91
CA LYS A 146 -7.44 22.23 2.25
C LYS A 146 -8.76 21.47 2.27
N ASN A 147 -9.54 21.54 1.19
CA ASN A 147 -10.86 20.92 1.11
C ASN A 147 -11.08 20.29 -0.26
N PHE A 148 -11.33 18.98 -0.29
CA PHE A 148 -11.76 18.25 -1.48
C PHE A 148 -12.44 16.94 -1.07
N VAL A 149 -13.17 16.35 -2.02
CA VAL A 149 -13.93 15.12 -1.80
C VAL A 149 -13.52 14.12 -2.86
N MET A 150 -13.26 12.89 -2.43
CA MET A 150 -13.07 11.76 -3.34
C MET A 150 -14.39 11.01 -3.50
N LEU A 151 -14.80 10.77 -4.74
CA LEU A 151 -15.97 9.95 -5.08
C LEU A 151 -15.46 8.64 -5.69
N SER A 152 -15.69 7.52 -5.00
CA SER A 152 -15.36 6.18 -5.48
C SER A 152 -16.64 5.37 -5.72
N THR A 153 -16.51 4.22 -6.38
CA THR A 153 -17.65 3.39 -6.83
C THR A 153 -18.44 2.76 -5.67
N TRP A 154 -17.84 2.64 -4.49
CA TRP A 154 -18.55 2.35 -3.26
C TRP A 154 -18.88 3.69 -2.58
N LEU A 155 -20.14 3.91 -2.21
CA LEU A 155 -20.65 5.17 -1.64
C LEU A 155 -20.08 5.48 -0.23
N PHE A 156 -18.75 5.63 -0.10
CA PHE A 156 -18.11 6.29 1.02
C PHE A 156 -17.66 7.67 0.58
N GLN A 157 -18.38 8.70 1.02
CA GLN A 157 -17.89 10.07 0.95
C GLN A 157 -16.85 10.26 2.05
N LYS A 158 -15.59 10.41 1.66
CA LYS A 158 -14.53 10.92 2.54
C LYS A 158 -14.22 12.35 2.12
N SER A 159 -14.38 13.27 3.05
CA SER A 159 -14.08 14.68 2.87
C SER A 159 -12.83 15.02 3.65
N PHE A 160 -11.82 15.55 2.97
CA PHE A 160 -10.71 16.20 3.65
C PHE A 160 -11.14 17.64 3.93
N THR A 161 -11.15 18.08 5.19
CA THR A 161 -11.56 19.45 5.54
C THR A 161 -10.61 20.08 6.54
N GLY A 162 -10.22 21.34 6.30
CA GLY A 162 -9.38 22.10 7.24
C GLY A 162 -8.00 21.51 7.54
N GLY A 163 -7.46 20.65 6.67
CA GLY A 163 -6.17 19.99 6.92
C GLY A 163 -6.26 18.63 7.62
N ARG A 164 -7.46 18.06 7.78
CA ARG A 164 -7.68 16.77 8.45
C ARG A 164 -8.62 15.87 7.63
N LEU A 165 -8.36 14.57 7.72
CA LEU A 165 -9.25 13.48 7.30
C LEU A 165 -10.39 13.30 8.31
#